data_AF-A0A1Q3EIL2-F1
#
_entry.id   AF-A0A1Q3EIL2-F1
#
_cell.length_a   1.000
_cell.length_b   1.000
_cell.length_c   1.000
_cell.angle_alpha   90.00
_cell.angle_beta   90.00
_cell.angle_gamma   90.00
#
_symmetry.space_group_name_H-M   'P 1'
#
loop_
_entity.id
_entity.type
_entity.pdbx_description
1 polymer ?
#
loop_
_entity_poly.entity_id
_entity_poly.type
_entity_poly.pdbx_seq_one_letter_code
_entity_poly.pdbx_strand_id
1 'polypeptide(L)'
;MMDRALAVQTERFRSDVKQAGEEVVFSTFPKKTLELQQLVLSTTNTSSPFHDANLASIDTTVYPPPLDSSDIDVHLKKRKISTDPFNANDPPSSRINQHDTRHARLSNTVLENKHVKHLHSIIKKECEELVTSIDKVRLWVTLAIPKIEEAKICSKLIKYPYLEDYTSALLEHDEKQIFSARHHLLDIRDLYAALTDITQKNISKGFRS
;
A
#
# COMPACT_ATOMS: atom_id res chain seq x y z
N MET A 1 0.28 36.31 -16.95
CA MET A 1 0.24 35.56 -18.23
C MET A 1 1.09 34.31 -18.02
N MET A 2 0.51 33.11 -18.17
CA MET A 2 1.24 31.86 -17.90
C MET A 2 2.31 31.65 -18.98
N ASP A 3 3.51 31.24 -18.59
CA ASP A 3 4.60 30.98 -19.52
C ASP A 3 4.21 29.92 -20.57
N ARG A 4 4.61 30.14 -21.82
CA ARG A 4 4.18 29.31 -22.97
C ARG A 4 4.75 27.90 -22.87
N ALA A 5 5.97 27.73 -22.35
CA ALA A 5 6.56 26.41 -22.17
C ALA A 5 5.83 25.63 -21.06
N LEU A 6 5.48 26.31 -19.96
CA LEU A 6 4.70 25.73 -18.87
C LEU A 6 3.30 25.27 -19.32
N ALA A 7 2.64 26.04 -20.19
CA ALA A 7 1.35 25.67 -20.76
C ALA A 7 1.43 24.41 -21.63
N VAL A 8 2.46 24.31 -22.49
CA VAL A 8 2.70 23.11 -23.32
C VAL A 8 2.97 21.88 -22.45
N GLN A 9 3.75 22.03 -21.39
CA GLN A 9 4.06 20.92 -20.48
C GLN A 9 2.82 20.44 -19.72
N THR A 10 1.94 21.37 -19.32
CA THR A 10 0.66 21.05 -18.67
C THR A 10 -0.28 20.28 -19.59
N GLU A 11 -0.34 20.64 -20.87
CA GLU A 11 -1.19 19.95 -21.84
C GLU A 11 -0.66 18.55 -22.17
N ARG A 12 0.66 18.39 -22.31
CA ARG A 12 1.27 17.06 -22.46
C ARG A 12 0.94 16.15 -21.29
N PHE A 13 1.11 16.62 -20.06
CA PHE A 13 0.76 15.86 -18.87
C PHE A 13 -0.71 15.41 -18.88
N ARG A 14 -1.64 16.28 -19.29
CA ARG A 14 -3.06 15.91 -19.42
C ARG A 14 -3.29 14.85 -20.48
N SER A 15 -2.62 14.95 -21.63
CA SER A 15 -2.68 13.96 -22.70
C SER A 15 -2.16 12.61 -22.22
N ASP A 16 -1.03 12.58 -21.52
CA ASP A 16 -0.41 11.35 -21.01
C ASP A 16 -1.30 10.67 -19.96
N VAL A 17 -1.87 11.45 -19.04
CA VAL A 17 -2.83 10.94 -18.04
C VAL A 17 -4.07 10.37 -18.71
N LYS A 18 -4.60 11.03 -19.75
CA LYS A 18 -5.75 10.53 -20.51
C LYS A 18 -5.42 9.19 -21.16
N GLN A 19 -4.31 9.11 -21.88
CA GLN A 19 -3.90 7.89 -22.57
C GLN A 19 -3.71 6.73 -21.57
N ALA A 20 -3.05 6.98 -20.44
CA ALA A 20 -2.84 5.96 -19.41
C ALA A 20 -4.16 5.48 -18.78
N GLY A 21 -5.12 6.38 -18.56
CA GLY A 21 -6.45 6.01 -18.06
C GLY A 21 -7.24 5.17 -19.06
N GLU A 22 -7.25 5.56 -20.34
CA GLU A 22 -7.92 4.81 -21.41
C GLU A 22 -7.29 3.42 -21.61
N GLU A 23 -5.97 3.31 -21.61
CA GLU A 23 -5.26 2.04 -21.71
C GLU A 23 -5.67 1.08 -20.58
N VAL A 24 -5.73 1.57 -19.35
CA VAL A 24 -6.14 0.76 -18.20
C VAL A 24 -7.57 0.25 -18.35
N VAL A 25 -8.51 1.14 -18.67
CA VAL A 25 -9.95 0.79 -18.73
C VAL A 25 -10.26 -0.11 -19.92
N PHE A 26 -9.73 0.19 -21.11
CA PHE A 26 -10.11 -0.49 -22.34
C PHE A 26 -9.20 -1.67 -22.70
N SER A 27 -8.02 -1.80 -22.09
CA SER A 27 -7.10 -2.90 -22.35
C SER A 27 -6.76 -3.69 -21.09
N THR A 28 -6.20 -3.03 -20.07
CA THR A 28 -5.63 -3.74 -18.91
C THR A 28 -6.70 -4.45 -18.09
N PHE A 29 -7.81 -3.78 -17.77
CA PHE A 29 -8.88 -4.37 -16.98
C PHE A 29 -9.54 -5.59 -17.66
N PRO A 30 -10.00 -5.53 -18.92
CA PRO A 30 -10.54 -6.71 -19.59
C PRO A 30 -9.56 -7.90 -19.62
N LYS A 31 -8.28 -7.65 -19.92
CA LYS A 31 -7.24 -8.69 -19.92
C LYS A 31 -7.07 -9.31 -18.53
N LYS A 32 -6.91 -8.48 -17.50
CA LYS A 32 -6.76 -8.92 -16.11
C LYS A 32 -7.97 -9.69 -15.59
N THR A 33 -9.18 -9.29 -15.96
CA THR A 33 -10.39 -10.05 -15.64
C THR A 33 -10.33 -11.47 -16.20
N LEU A 34 -9.91 -11.63 -17.46
CA LEU A 34 -9.80 -12.95 -18.10
C LEU A 34 -8.67 -13.79 -17.49
N GLU A 35 -7.50 -13.19 -17.24
CA GLU A 35 -6.35 -13.85 -16.61
C GLU A 35 -6.68 -14.35 -15.20
N LEU A 36 -7.30 -13.51 -14.36
CA LEU A 36 -7.69 -13.89 -13.00
C LEU A 36 -8.80 -14.94 -13.02
N GLN A 37 -9.73 -14.86 -13.96
CA GLN A 37 -10.75 -15.91 -14.14
C GLN A 37 -10.10 -17.26 -14.47
N GLN A 38 -9.08 -17.28 -15.35
CA GLN A 38 -8.33 -18.50 -15.63
C GLN A 38 -7.59 -19.03 -14.39
N LEU A 39 -7.00 -18.14 -13.60
CA LEU A 39 -6.35 -18.52 -12.34
C LEU A 39 -7.33 -19.17 -11.37
N VAL A 40 -8.53 -18.59 -11.22
CA VAL A 40 -9.61 -19.16 -10.39
C VAL A 40 -10.03 -20.54 -10.89
N LEU A 41 -10.24 -20.72 -12.20
CA LEU A 41 -10.56 -22.03 -12.76
C LEU A 41 -9.44 -23.05 -12.53
N SER A 42 -8.18 -22.60 -12.58
CA SER A 42 -7.02 -23.47 -12.38
C SER A 42 -6.98 -24.10 -10.99
N THR A 43 -7.55 -23.47 -9.96
CA THR A 43 -7.50 -23.93 -8.54
C THR A 43 -8.05 -25.33 -8.32
N THR A 44 -8.93 -25.81 -9.21
CA THR A 44 -9.47 -27.16 -9.17
C THR A 44 -8.50 -28.23 -9.68
N ASN A 45 -7.44 -27.83 -10.40
CA ASN A 45 -6.42 -28.72 -10.93
C ASN A 45 -5.28 -28.90 -9.92
N THR A 46 -4.80 -30.13 -9.78
CA THR A 46 -3.68 -30.48 -8.88
C THR A 46 -2.36 -29.80 -9.23
N SER A 47 -2.20 -29.29 -10.45
CA SER A 47 -1.04 -28.51 -10.87
C SER A 47 -1.08 -27.05 -10.44
N SER A 48 -2.21 -26.56 -9.92
CA SER A 48 -2.34 -25.18 -9.47
C SER A 48 -1.72 -24.99 -8.10
N PRO A 49 -0.99 -23.88 -7.87
CA PRO A 49 -0.47 -23.57 -6.54
C PRO A 49 -1.60 -23.38 -5.52
N PHE A 50 -2.80 -22.99 -5.96
CA PHE A 50 -3.95 -22.76 -5.07
C PHE A 50 -4.77 -24.02 -4.75
N HIS A 51 -4.33 -25.20 -5.17
CA HIS A 51 -5.08 -26.43 -4.97
C HIS A 51 -4.90 -27.01 -3.55
N ASP A 52 -5.96 -27.60 -3.00
CA ASP A 52 -5.99 -28.13 -1.62
C ASP A 52 -5.00 -29.28 -1.37
N ALA A 53 -4.63 -30.04 -2.41
CA ALA A 53 -3.64 -31.12 -2.25
C ALA A 53 -2.27 -30.61 -1.77
N ASN A 54 -1.96 -29.31 -1.95
CA ASN A 54 -0.72 -28.70 -1.47
C ASN A 54 -0.69 -28.55 0.07
N LEU A 55 -1.82 -28.74 0.76
CA LEU A 55 -1.91 -28.72 2.23
C LEU A 55 -1.10 -29.85 2.89
N ALA A 56 -0.88 -30.96 2.18
CA ALA A 56 -0.09 -32.08 2.68
C ALA A 56 1.41 -31.75 2.83
N SER A 57 1.89 -30.65 2.22
CA SER A 57 3.30 -30.21 2.30
C SER A 57 3.59 -29.29 3.50
N ILE A 58 2.62 -29.07 4.40
CA ILE A 58 2.77 -28.17 5.54
C ILE A 58 3.56 -28.87 6.65
N ASP A 59 4.73 -28.33 6.94
CA ASP A 59 5.53 -28.73 8.08
C ASP A 59 4.98 -28.11 9.37
N THR A 60 4.44 -28.96 10.25
CA THR A 60 3.96 -28.59 11.58
C THR A 60 4.97 -28.93 12.69
N THR A 61 6.18 -29.37 12.31
CA THR A 61 7.20 -29.81 13.25
C THR A 61 7.69 -28.62 14.07
N VAL A 62 7.73 -28.81 15.38
CA VAL A 62 8.30 -27.85 16.32
C VAL A 62 9.77 -28.21 16.51
N TYR A 63 10.66 -27.39 15.94
CA TYR A 63 12.10 -27.62 16.01
C TYR A 63 12.67 -27.10 17.33
N PRO A 64 13.58 -27.87 17.97
CA PRO A 64 14.30 -27.38 19.14
C PRO A 64 15.21 -26.20 18.76
N PRO A 65 15.59 -25.36 19.74
CA PRO A 65 16.51 -24.25 19.50
C PRO A 65 17.83 -24.79 18.93
N PRO A 66 18.51 -24.05 18.03
CA PRO A 66 19.86 -24.39 17.62
C PRO A 66 20.74 -24.51 18.87
N LEU A 67 21.30 -25.70 19.11
CA LEU A 67 22.28 -25.91 20.18
C LEU A 67 23.49 -25.04 19.85
N ASP A 68 23.73 -24.00 20.64
CA ASP A 68 24.99 -23.27 20.60
C ASP A 68 26.10 -24.29 20.90
N SER A 69 27.02 -24.46 19.95
CA SER A 69 28.18 -25.35 20.05
C SER A 69 29.14 -25.04 21.22
N SER A 70 28.79 -24.09 22.10
CA SER A 70 29.54 -23.72 23.30
C SER A 70 29.17 -24.52 24.56
N ASP A 71 28.12 -25.33 24.58
CA ASP A 71 27.66 -26.02 25.82
C ASP A 71 28.06 -27.51 25.95
N ILE A 72 28.87 -28.06 25.04
CA ILE A 72 29.28 -29.47 25.14
C ILE A 72 30.32 -29.71 26.27
N ASP A 73 30.99 -28.66 26.79
CA ASP A 73 32.19 -28.87 27.64
C ASP A 73 32.05 -28.54 29.14
N VAL A 74 30.83 -28.46 29.71
CA VAL A 74 30.67 -28.11 31.15
C VAL A 74 30.23 -29.27 32.05
N HIS A 75 29.83 -30.43 31.52
CA HIS A 75 29.33 -31.54 32.36
C HIS A 75 30.25 -32.74 32.57
N LEU A 76 31.57 -32.59 32.43
CA LEU A 76 32.53 -33.63 32.87
C LEU A 76 33.84 -33.05 33.44
N LYS A 77 33.84 -32.55 34.71
CA LYS A 77 34.88 -32.75 35.77
C LYS A 77 34.96 -31.62 36.81
N LYS A 78 34.84 -32.03 38.09
CA LYS A 78 35.58 -31.60 39.31
C LYS A 78 35.78 -30.10 39.63
N ARG A 79 35.12 -29.69 40.73
CA ARG A 79 35.59 -28.88 41.89
C ARG A 79 37.02 -28.27 41.80
N LYS A 80 37.14 -26.92 41.82
CA LYS A 80 37.82 -26.12 42.88
C LYS A 80 37.65 -24.60 42.63
N ILE A 81 37.29 -23.88 43.68
CA ILE A 81 37.27 -22.42 43.84
C ILE A 81 38.66 -21.81 43.57
N SER A 82 38.71 -20.73 42.79
CA SER A 82 39.74 -19.68 42.89
C SER A 82 39.24 -18.35 42.32
N THR A 83 39.64 -17.29 42.99
CA THR A 83 39.19 -15.89 42.97
C THR A 83 40.06 -15.04 42.04
N ASP A 84 39.44 -14.16 41.24
CA ASP A 84 39.91 -12.88 40.61
C ASP A 84 41.20 -12.86 39.73
N PRO A 85 41.47 -11.82 38.90
CA PRO A 85 40.71 -10.58 38.63
C PRO A 85 40.51 -10.23 37.13
N PHE A 86 39.63 -9.24 36.91
CA PHE A 86 39.51 -8.31 35.78
C PHE A 86 40.62 -8.34 34.70
N ASN A 87 40.21 -8.50 33.44
CA ASN A 87 40.91 -7.90 32.31
C ASN A 87 39.91 -7.13 31.44
N ALA A 88 40.03 -5.80 31.50
CA ALA A 88 39.25 -4.86 30.72
C ALA A 88 39.96 -4.64 29.39
N ASN A 89 39.60 -5.38 28.34
CA ASN A 89 39.92 -5.04 26.95
C ASN A 89 39.14 -5.99 26.03
N ASP A 90 37.89 -5.64 25.66
CA ASP A 90 37.34 -6.04 24.37
C ASP A 90 36.27 -5.02 23.88
N PRO A 91 36.20 -4.71 22.57
CA PRO A 91 35.47 -3.56 22.03
C PRO A 91 33.98 -3.86 21.79
N PRO A 92 33.12 -2.83 21.66
CA PRO A 92 31.68 -3.01 21.49
C PRO A 92 31.37 -3.47 20.06
N SER A 93 31.37 -4.78 19.82
CA SER A 93 30.86 -5.33 18.57
C SER A 93 29.34 -5.42 18.61
N SER A 94 28.75 -4.37 18.05
CA SER A 94 27.40 -4.28 17.52
C SER A 94 27.08 -5.45 16.57
N ARG A 95 26.48 -6.51 17.12
CA ARG A 95 25.58 -7.38 16.36
C ARG A 95 24.38 -7.68 17.24
N ILE A 96 23.35 -6.83 17.11
CA ILE A 96 22.00 -7.18 17.52
C ILE A 96 21.58 -8.31 16.58
N ASN A 97 21.91 -9.55 16.94
CA ASN A 97 21.31 -10.73 16.32
C ASN A 97 19.82 -10.65 16.61
N GLN A 98 19.01 -10.43 15.57
CA GLN A 98 17.54 -10.30 15.64
C GLN A 98 16.82 -11.59 16.12
N HIS A 99 17.56 -12.58 16.61
CA HIS A 99 17.08 -13.86 17.12
C HIS A 99 17.79 -14.24 18.43
N ASP A 100 18.03 -13.30 19.34
CA ASP A 100 18.51 -13.65 20.68
C ASP A 100 17.36 -14.29 21.49
N THR A 101 17.28 -15.62 21.46
CA THR A 101 16.29 -16.42 22.20
C THR A 101 16.74 -16.73 23.63
N ARG A 102 17.86 -16.17 24.12
CA ARG A 102 18.42 -16.50 25.46
C ARG A 102 17.45 -16.23 26.62
N HIS A 103 16.45 -15.39 26.42
CA HIS A 103 15.40 -15.09 27.40
C HIS A 103 14.00 -15.51 26.96
N ALA A 104 13.87 -16.19 25.81
CA ALA A 104 12.57 -16.60 25.28
C ALA A 104 12.02 -17.78 26.08
N ARG A 105 10.84 -17.60 26.69
CA ARG A 105 10.12 -18.68 27.41
C ARG A 105 9.74 -19.85 26.51
N LEU A 106 9.65 -19.61 25.20
CA LEU A 106 9.39 -20.60 24.16
C LEU A 106 10.51 -20.43 23.13
N SER A 107 11.56 -21.25 23.25
CA SER A 107 12.74 -21.18 22.39
C SER A 107 12.62 -22.05 21.13
N ASN A 108 11.60 -22.92 21.07
CA ASN A 108 11.31 -23.75 19.91
C ASN A 108 10.79 -22.91 18.73
N THR A 109 11.13 -23.33 17.52
CA THR A 109 10.78 -22.61 16.28
C THR A 109 9.97 -23.49 15.33
N VAL A 110 9.03 -22.89 14.60
CA VAL A 110 8.31 -23.53 13.48
C VAL A 110 8.81 -22.93 12.17
N LEU A 111 9.07 -23.78 11.17
CA LEU A 111 9.58 -23.33 9.88
C LEU A 111 8.51 -22.51 9.12
N GLU A 112 8.95 -21.53 8.32
CA GLU A 112 8.04 -20.80 7.45
C GLU A 112 7.40 -21.73 6.40
N ASN A 113 6.10 -21.58 6.19
CA ASN A 113 5.40 -22.27 5.13
C ASN A 113 5.72 -21.60 3.78
N LYS A 114 6.72 -22.13 3.08
CA LYS A 114 7.20 -21.62 1.78
C LYS A 114 6.10 -21.59 0.73
N HIS A 115 5.17 -22.54 0.76
CA HIS A 115 4.04 -22.60 -0.17
C HIS A 115 3.06 -21.43 0.08
N VAL A 116 2.62 -21.24 1.32
CA VAL A 116 1.74 -20.12 1.69
C VAL A 116 2.43 -18.78 1.42
N LYS A 117 3.73 -18.66 1.70
CA LYS A 117 4.53 -17.47 1.34
C LYS A 117 4.52 -17.21 -0.17
N HIS A 118 4.63 -18.25 -1.00
CA HIS A 118 4.51 -18.13 -2.44
C HIS A 118 3.11 -17.67 -2.89
N LEU A 119 2.04 -18.24 -2.30
CA LEU A 119 0.66 -17.81 -2.59
C LEU A 119 0.44 -16.33 -2.25
N HIS A 120 0.90 -15.90 -1.08
CA HIS A 120 0.85 -14.49 -0.69
C HIS A 120 1.62 -13.60 -1.66
N SER A 121 2.74 -14.07 -2.21
CA SER A 121 3.49 -13.33 -3.22
C SER A 121 2.68 -13.12 -4.50
N ILE A 122 1.91 -14.12 -4.95
CA ILE A 122 1.04 -14.00 -6.13
C ILE A 122 -0.06 -12.97 -5.87
N ILE A 123 -0.79 -13.12 -4.76
CA ILE A 123 -1.90 -12.21 -4.42
C ILE A 123 -1.39 -10.78 -4.24
N LYS A 124 -0.28 -10.60 -3.53
CA LYS A 124 0.32 -9.29 -3.30
C LYS A 124 0.64 -8.57 -4.61
N LYS A 125 1.23 -9.29 -5.58
CA LYS A 125 1.54 -8.75 -6.90
C LYS A 125 0.28 -8.24 -7.61
N GLU A 126 -0.79 -9.03 -7.64
CA GLU A 126 -2.05 -8.62 -8.28
C GLU A 126 -2.67 -7.39 -7.57
N CYS A 127 -2.59 -7.30 -6.24
CA CYS A 127 -3.04 -6.12 -5.51
C CYS A 127 -2.23 -4.86 -5.84
N GLU A 128 -0.90 -4.96 -5.91
CA GLU A 128 -0.02 -3.83 -6.26
C GLU A 128 -0.30 -3.30 -7.68
N GLU A 129 -0.50 -4.21 -8.63
CA GLU A 129 -0.87 -3.87 -10.02
C GLU A 129 -2.27 -3.23 -10.10
N LEU A 130 -3.24 -3.72 -9.32
CA LEU A 130 -4.58 -3.16 -9.25
C LEU A 130 -4.58 -1.74 -8.66
N VAL A 131 -3.90 -1.52 -7.54
CA VAL A 131 -3.80 -0.19 -6.91
C VAL A 131 -3.20 0.82 -7.89
N THR A 132 -2.10 0.47 -8.54
CA THR A 132 -1.44 1.31 -9.55
C THR A 132 -2.39 1.66 -10.71
N SER A 133 -3.19 0.69 -11.15
CA SER A 133 -4.14 0.88 -12.25
C SER A 133 -5.32 1.78 -11.85
N ILE A 134 -5.85 1.59 -10.64
CA ILE A 134 -6.91 2.45 -10.08
C ILE A 134 -6.43 3.88 -9.95
N ASP A 135 -5.21 4.12 -9.48
CA ASP A 135 -4.67 5.46 -9.33
C ASP A 135 -4.56 6.21 -10.67
N LYS A 136 -4.17 5.52 -11.75
CA LYS A 136 -4.16 6.09 -13.10
C LYS A 136 -5.55 6.51 -13.56
N VAL A 137 -6.56 5.64 -13.36
CA VAL A 137 -7.95 5.93 -13.73
C VAL A 137 -8.51 7.05 -12.87
N ARG A 138 -8.26 7.04 -11.56
CA ARG A 138 -8.67 8.09 -10.63
C ARG A 138 -8.11 9.44 -11.08
N LEU A 139 -6.80 9.52 -11.34
CA LEU A 139 -6.17 10.76 -11.79
C LEU A 139 -6.77 11.24 -13.12
N TRP A 140 -6.97 10.34 -14.07
CA TRP A 140 -7.61 10.67 -15.35
C TRP A 140 -9.02 11.24 -15.17
N VAL A 141 -9.86 10.55 -14.40
CA VAL A 141 -11.23 10.97 -14.12
C VAL A 141 -11.23 12.32 -13.39
N THR A 142 -10.39 12.51 -12.37
CA THR A 142 -10.27 13.80 -11.67
C THR A 142 -9.87 14.95 -12.59
N LEU A 143 -8.95 14.73 -13.55
CA LEU A 143 -8.56 15.77 -14.50
C LEU A 143 -9.57 15.99 -15.63
N ALA A 144 -10.40 14.99 -15.92
CA ALA A 144 -11.40 15.01 -16.99
C ALA A 144 -12.74 15.64 -16.55
N ILE A 145 -13.16 15.43 -15.30
CA ILE A 145 -14.51 15.80 -14.80
C ILE A 145 -14.81 17.30 -14.82
N PRO A 146 -13.91 18.26 -14.52
CA PRO A 146 -14.31 19.68 -14.48
C PRO A 146 -14.26 20.39 -15.83
N LYS A 147 -13.33 20.02 -16.73
CA LYS A 147 -13.06 20.82 -17.95
C LYS A 147 -13.83 20.38 -19.18
N ILE A 148 -14.23 19.12 -19.27
CA ILE A 148 -14.87 18.61 -20.50
C ILE A 148 -16.32 19.09 -20.57
N GLU A 149 -17.05 19.13 -19.45
CA GLU A 149 -18.45 19.56 -19.44
C GLU A 149 -18.56 21.07 -19.64
N GLU A 150 -17.82 21.87 -18.86
CA GLU A 150 -17.75 23.32 -19.04
C GLU A 150 -17.34 23.70 -20.48
N ALA A 151 -16.28 23.10 -21.04
CA ALA A 151 -15.84 23.39 -22.41
C ALA A 151 -16.89 22.98 -23.47
N LYS A 152 -17.62 21.88 -23.26
CA LYS A 152 -18.71 21.47 -24.15
C LYS A 152 -19.89 22.44 -24.08
N ILE A 153 -20.30 22.87 -22.88
CA ILE A 153 -21.38 23.82 -22.68
C ILE A 153 -21.01 25.18 -23.29
N CYS A 154 -19.81 25.69 -23.00
CA CYS A 154 -19.29 26.92 -23.58
C CYS A 154 -19.20 26.86 -25.11
N SER A 155 -18.75 25.73 -25.68
CA SER A 155 -18.72 25.55 -27.14
C SER A 155 -20.11 25.58 -27.77
N LYS A 156 -21.12 24.99 -27.10
CA LYS A 156 -22.52 25.05 -27.57
C LYS A 156 -23.11 26.45 -27.42
N LEU A 157 -22.80 27.16 -26.33
CA LEU A 157 -23.27 28.53 -26.09
C LEU A 157 -22.73 29.50 -27.16
N ILE A 158 -21.45 29.36 -27.54
CA ILE A 158 -20.84 30.16 -28.62
C ILE A 158 -21.54 29.88 -29.97
N LYS A 159 -21.90 28.63 -30.25
CA LYS A 159 -22.60 28.24 -31.48
C LYS A 159 -24.06 28.67 -31.51
N TYR A 160 -24.70 28.75 -30.35
CA TYR A 160 -26.14 29.03 -30.20
C TYR A 160 -26.38 30.09 -29.11
N PRO A 161 -25.98 31.36 -29.33
CA PRO A 161 -25.95 32.39 -28.29
C PRO A 161 -27.33 32.85 -27.80
N TYR A 162 -28.39 32.58 -28.57
CA TYR A 162 -29.76 32.95 -28.23
C TYR A 162 -30.55 31.83 -27.56
N LEU A 163 -29.95 30.64 -27.37
CA LEU A 163 -30.63 29.52 -26.73
C LEU A 163 -30.34 29.53 -25.23
N GLU A 164 -31.37 29.87 -24.45
CA GLU A 164 -31.28 30.07 -23.00
C GLU A 164 -30.86 28.79 -22.24
N ASP A 165 -31.20 27.60 -22.76
CA ASP A 165 -30.83 26.32 -22.17
C ASP A 165 -29.32 26.16 -21.94
N TYR A 166 -28.49 26.66 -22.86
CA TYR A 166 -27.03 26.57 -22.71
C TYR A 166 -26.48 27.55 -21.67
N THR A 167 -27.13 28.71 -21.52
CA THR A 167 -26.81 29.67 -20.47
C THR A 167 -27.17 29.08 -19.10
N SER A 168 -28.36 28.49 -18.98
CA SER A 168 -28.84 27.84 -17.77
C SER A 168 -27.98 26.63 -17.38
N ALA A 169 -27.60 25.79 -18.35
CA ALA A 169 -26.72 24.64 -18.11
C ALA A 169 -25.32 25.05 -17.60
N LEU A 170 -24.79 26.18 -18.08
CA LEU A 170 -23.51 26.70 -17.59
C LEU A 170 -23.61 27.17 -16.14
N LEU A 171 -24.68 27.90 -15.81
CA LEU A 171 -24.94 28.36 -14.45
C LEU A 171 -25.13 27.19 -13.46
N GLU A 172 -25.90 26.18 -13.85
CA GLU A 172 -26.13 24.98 -13.02
C GLU A 172 -24.82 24.21 -12.79
N HIS A 173 -23.99 24.08 -13.83
CA HIS A 173 -22.67 23.45 -13.69
C HIS A 173 -21.79 24.22 -12.70
N ASP A 174 -21.71 25.55 -12.83
CA ASP A 174 -20.89 26.39 -11.96
C ASP A 174 -21.40 26.37 -10.51
N GLU A 175 -22.72 26.38 -10.29
CA GLU A 175 -23.33 26.22 -8.97
C GLU A 175 -22.91 24.91 -8.31
N LYS A 176 -22.95 23.80 -9.05
CA LYS A 176 -22.52 22.49 -8.56
C LYS A 176 -21.05 22.45 -8.20
N GLN A 177 -20.18 23.10 -8.98
CA GLN A 177 -18.75 23.22 -8.67
C GLN A 177 -18.53 24.00 -7.36
N ILE A 178 -19.24 25.11 -7.17
CA ILE A 178 -19.18 25.90 -5.94
C ILE A 178 -19.67 25.07 -4.75
N PHE A 179 -20.76 24.33 -4.89
CA PHE A 179 -21.27 23.44 -3.85
C PHE A 179 -20.23 22.38 -3.44
N SER A 180 -19.62 21.71 -4.43
CA SER A 180 -18.57 20.71 -4.18
C SER A 180 -17.36 21.31 -3.48
N ALA A 181 -16.91 22.49 -3.91
CA ALA A 181 -15.78 23.20 -3.29
C ALA A 181 -16.08 23.55 -1.82
N ARG A 182 -17.31 23.98 -1.51
CA ARG A 182 -17.72 24.24 -0.12
C ARG A 182 -17.70 22.99 0.73
N HIS A 183 -18.13 21.85 0.20
CA HIS A 183 -18.08 20.58 0.93
C HIS A 183 -16.64 20.17 1.24
N HIS A 184 -15.74 20.24 0.25
CA HIS A 184 -14.31 19.96 0.46
C HIS A 184 -13.67 20.86 1.51
N LEU A 185 -14.08 22.14 1.58
CA LEU A 185 -13.60 23.05 2.62
C LEU A 185 -14.03 22.58 4.02
N LEU A 186 -15.26 22.08 4.16
CA LEU A 186 -15.76 21.52 5.42
C LEU A 186 -15.00 20.26 5.80
N ASP A 187 -14.75 19.35 4.86
CA ASP A 187 -13.97 18.13 5.10
C ASP A 187 -12.56 18.47 5.58
N ILE A 188 -11.90 19.45 4.95
CA ILE A 188 -10.57 19.92 5.36
C ILE A 188 -10.61 20.47 6.79
N ARG A 189 -11.60 21.31 7.11
CA ARG A 189 -11.78 21.85 8.48
C ARG A 189 -11.93 20.71 9.49
N ASP A 190 -12.75 19.72 9.17
CA ASP A 190 -13.06 18.61 10.08
C ASP A 190 -11.83 17.71 10.28
N LEU A 191 -11.03 17.49 9.23
CA LEU A 191 -9.74 16.80 9.32
C LEU A 191 -8.78 17.54 10.26
N TYR A 192 -8.65 18.86 10.11
CA TYR A 192 -7.81 19.68 11.00
C TYR A 192 -8.29 19.62 12.46
N ALA A 193 -9.60 19.66 12.69
CA ALA A 193 -10.17 19.54 14.03
C ALA A 193 -9.83 18.19 14.67
N ALA A 194 -9.99 17.09 13.93
CA ALA A 194 -9.66 15.74 14.39
C ALA A 194 -8.16 15.58 14.72
N LEU A 195 -7.28 16.06 13.83
CA LEU A 195 -5.83 16.02 14.04
C LEU A 195 -5.40 16.82 15.28
N THR A 196 -6.02 17.98 15.48
CA THR A 196 -5.75 18.84 16.65
C THR A 196 -6.18 18.13 17.94
N ASP A 197 -7.37 17.54 17.97
CA ASP A 197 -7.90 16.80 19.12
C ASP A 197 -7.02 15.58 19.48
N ILE A 198 -6.61 14.79 18.48
CA ILE A 198 -5.69 13.65 18.67
C ILE A 198 -4.35 14.12 19.26
N THR A 199 -3.78 15.19 18.72
CA THR A 199 -2.49 15.74 19.18
C THR A 199 -2.58 16.22 20.62
N GLN A 200 -3.64 16.95 20.98
CA GLN A 200 -3.86 17.45 22.35
C GLN A 200 -4.05 16.32 23.36
N LYS A 201 -4.80 15.27 22.99
CA LYS A 201 -5.00 14.08 23.82
C LYS A 201 -3.69 13.33 24.07
N ASN A 202 -2.83 13.21 23.05
CA ASN A 202 -1.56 12.52 23.18
C ASN A 202 -0.54 13.30 24.01
N ILE A 203 -0.48 14.63 23.86
CA ILE A 203 0.37 15.49 24.73
C ILE A 203 -0.07 15.37 26.19
N SER A 204 -1.38 15.38 26.45
CA SER A 204 -1.94 15.26 27.81
C SER A 204 -1.63 13.92 28.47
N LYS A 205 -1.49 12.84 27.69
CA LYS A 205 -1.07 11.51 28.16
C LYS A 205 0.44 11.42 28.36
N GLY A 206 1.24 12.03 27.48
CA GLY A 206 2.71 12.03 27.56
C GLY A 206 3.27 12.79 28.76
N PHE A 207 2.56 13.78 29.30
CA PHE A 207 2.95 14.53 30.49
C PHE A 207 2.52 13.89 31.83
N ARG A 208 1.87 12.71 31.82
CA ARG A 208 1.46 11.97 33.02
C ARG A 208 2.32 10.74 33.35
N SER A 209 3.48 10.59 32.70
CA SER A 209 4.47 9.56 33.04
C SER A 209 5.63 10.11 33.85
#